data_AF-A0A7X7HDN4-F1
#
_entry.id   AF-A0A7X7HDN4-F1
#
_cell.length_a   1.000
_cell.length_b   1.000
_cell.length_c   1.000
_cell.angle_alpha   90.00
_cell.angle_beta   90.00
_cell.angle_gamma   90.00
#
_symmetry.space_group_name_H-M   'P 1'
#
loop_
_entity.id
_entity.type
_entity.pdbx_description
1 polymer ?
#
loop_
_entity_poly.entity_id
_entity_poly.type
_entity_poly.pdbx_seq_one_letter_code
_entity_poly.pdbx_strand_id
1 'polypeptide(L)'
;MSGWQIALIVVGLILIAIVFWFIGTYNRFVALRNRVEEAWRQVDVELHRRHDLIPNLVETVKGYAAHERATFESVTQARANAVSSGGDRSQQVQSENMLTDAIGRLFAVAEQYPQLQADANFRQLQTDLTGTEDRIANGRRYYNAVVREYNTKLETFPASIVGSMTGFRRSTYFEAQGAAREAVQVDFGQGGGTRPAAPQQEQFGPPQGGTQQGQQGYPQQGQQGYGQEPPHQ
;
A
#
# COMPACT_ATOMS: atom_id res chain seq x y z
N MET A 1 8.05 36.30 46.34
CA MET A 1 7.34 35.00 46.24
C MET A 1 8.24 33.94 46.84
N SER A 2 7.70 33.06 47.69
CA SER A 2 8.48 31.96 48.26
C SER A 2 8.75 30.88 47.20
N GLY A 3 9.82 30.08 47.37
CA GLY A 3 10.18 29.03 46.41
C GLY A 3 9.07 28.01 46.15
N TRP A 4 8.26 27.69 47.17
CA TRP A 4 7.12 26.77 47.04
C TRP A 4 5.98 27.36 46.20
N GLN A 5 5.75 28.67 46.26
CA GLN A 5 4.74 29.35 45.42
C GLN A 5 5.14 29.29 43.95
N ILE A 6 6.43 29.52 43.65
CA ILE A 6 6.96 29.41 42.28
C ILE A 6 6.82 27.97 41.77
N ALA A 7 7.16 26.96 42.59
CA ALA A 7 7.01 25.56 42.22
C ALA A 7 5.56 25.18 41.89
N LEU A 8 4.58 25.62 42.69
CA LEU A 8 3.15 25.36 42.40
C LEU A 8 2.68 26.01 41.09
N ILE A 9 3.13 27.24 40.81
CA ILE A 9 2.81 27.92 39.55
C ILE A 9 3.39 27.15 38.36
N VAL A 10 4.65 26.70 38.46
CA VAL A 10 5.29 25.91 37.40
C VAL A 10 4.55 24.60 37.15
N VAL A 11 4.18 23.87 38.21
CA VAL A 11 3.39 22.64 38.09
C VAL A 11 2.02 22.91 37.46
N GLY A 12 1.34 23.98 37.88
CA GLY A 12 0.06 24.39 37.30
C GLY A 12 0.15 24.68 35.80
N LEU A 13 1.19 25.40 35.37
CA LEU A 13 1.42 25.70 33.95
C LEU A 13 1.72 24.43 33.14
N ILE A 14 2.52 23.50 33.67
CA ILE A 14 2.81 22.22 33.01
C ILE A 14 1.52 21.41 32.84
N LEU A 15 0.68 21.32 33.87
CA LEU A 15 -0.60 20.61 33.80
C LEU A 15 -1.52 21.22 32.74
N ILE A 16 -1.62 22.55 32.68
CA ILE A 16 -2.40 23.25 31.65
C ILE A 16 -1.86 22.92 30.25
N ALA A 17 -0.54 22.95 30.06
CA ALA A 17 0.07 22.60 28.77
C ALA A 17 -0.24 21.16 28.34
N ILE A 18 -0.21 20.20 29.28
CA ILE A 18 -0.55 18.79 29.03
C ILE A 18 -2.03 18.66 28.61
N VAL A 19 -2.95 19.36 29.27
CA VAL A 19 -4.38 19.35 28.92
C VAL A 19 -4.60 19.88 27.51
N PHE A 20 -4.00 21.02 27.15
CA PHE A 20 -4.10 21.57 25.80
C PHE A 20 -3.50 20.63 24.74
N TRP A 21 -2.34 20.03 25.03
CA TRP A 21 -1.73 19.02 24.15
C TRP A 21 -2.61 17.79 23.96
N PHE A 22 -3.25 17.30 25.03
CA PHE A 22 -4.17 16.17 24.99
C PHE A 22 -5.38 16.46 24.09
N ILE A 23 -6.04 17.60 24.30
CA ILE A 23 -7.20 18.03 23.50
C ILE A 23 -6.82 18.17 22.02
N GLY A 24 -5.68 18.80 21.73
CA GLY A 24 -5.18 18.95 20.36
C GLY A 24 -4.89 17.61 19.69
N THR A 25 -4.29 16.67 20.41
CA THR A 25 -3.98 15.33 19.92
C THR A 25 -5.25 14.51 19.67
N TYR A 26 -6.21 14.55 20.60
CA TYR A 26 -7.51 13.90 20.45
C TYR A 26 -8.26 14.40 19.20
N ASN A 27 -8.37 15.72 19.03
CA ASN A 27 -9.03 16.30 17.86
C ASN A 27 -8.33 15.92 16.55
N ARG A 28 -6.99 15.79 16.56
CA ARG A 28 -6.25 15.31 15.39
C ARG A 28 -6.56 13.84 15.07
N PHE A 29 -6.73 12.97 16.08
CA PHE A 29 -7.17 11.60 15.85
C PHE A 29 -8.58 11.53 15.28
N VAL A 30 -9.52 12.32 15.79
CA VAL A 30 -10.88 12.43 15.22
C VAL A 30 -10.82 12.85 13.76
N ALA A 31 -10.02 13.86 13.43
CA ALA A 31 -9.85 14.32 12.06
C ALA A 31 -9.27 13.22 11.15
N LEU A 32 -8.26 12.49 11.60
CA LEU A 32 -7.66 11.39 10.82
C LEU A 32 -8.62 10.23 10.62
N ARG A 33 -9.39 9.85 11.65
CA ARG A 33 -10.43 8.82 11.53
C ARG A 33 -11.46 9.23 10.48
N ASN A 34 -11.93 10.48 10.51
CA ASN A 34 -12.89 10.96 9.53
C ASN A 34 -12.31 10.96 8.10
N ARG A 35 -11.02 11.26 7.93
CA ARG A 35 -10.35 11.15 6.62
C ARG A 35 -10.26 9.70 6.13
N VAL A 36 -10.03 8.73 7.02
CA VAL A 36 -10.05 7.30 6.67
C VAL A 36 -11.45 6.92 6.17
N GLU A 37 -12.51 7.34 6.87
CA GLU A 37 -13.89 7.09 6.47
C GLU A 37 -14.25 7.77 5.14
N GLU A 38 -13.80 9.01 4.94
CA GLU A 38 -14.01 9.74 3.69
C GLU A 38 -13.31 9.07 2.51
N ALA A 39 -12.03 8.70 2.67
CA ALA A 39 -11.29 7.99 1.64
C ALA A 39 -11.94 6.63 1.31
N TRP A 40 -12.49 5.94 2.32
CA TRP A 40 -13.24 4.70 2.11
C TRP A 40 -14.51 4.93 1.30
N ARG A 41 -15.33 5.93 1.65
CA ARG A 41 -16.57 6.27 0.93
C ARG A 41 -16.32 6.60 -0.54
N GLN A 42 -15.21 7.27 -0.85
CA GLN A 42 -14.84 7.56 -2.23
C GLN A 42 -14.59 6.26 -3.04
N VAL A 43 -13.92 5.27 -2.43
CA VAL A 43 -13.75 3.96 -3.06
C VAL A 43 -15.10 3.24 -3.19
N ASP A 44 -15.90 3.24 -2.13
CA ASP A 44 -17.18 2.55 -2.06
C ASP A 44 -18.17 3.00 -3.16
N VAL A 45 -18.22 4.30 -3.47
CA VAL A 45 -19.04 4.82 -4.59
C VAL A 45 -18.64 4.20 -5.93
N GLU A 46 -17.34 4.06 -6.19
CA GLU A 46 -16.85 3.47 -7.45
C GLU A 46 -17.05 1.95 -7.48
N LEU A 47 -16.97 1.26 -6.32
CA LEU A 47 -17.33 -0.15 -6.22
C LEU A 47 -18.81 -0.37 -6.60
N HIS A 48 -19.72 0.43 -6.05
CA HIS A 48 -21.14 0.37 -6.39
C HIS A 48 -21.38 0.64 -7.88
N ARG A 49 -20.74 1.68 -8.45
CA ARG A 49 -20.82 1.96 -9.88
C ARG A 49 -20.38 0.76 -10.73
N ARG A 50 -19.28 0.11 -10.35
CA ARG A 50 -18.81 -1.11 -11.03
C ARG A 50 -19.86 -2.23 -10.95
N HIS A 51 -20.46 -2.42 -9.79
CA HIS A 51 -21.52 -3.42 -9.59
C HIS A 51 -22.74 -3.16 -10.47
N ASP A 52 -23.11 -1.90 -10.67
CA ASP A 52 -24.27 -1.51 -11.48
C ASP A 52 -24.03 -1.68 -12.99
N LEU A 53 -22.79 -1.57 -13.45
CA LEU A 53 -22.43 -1.73 -14.86
C LEU A 53 -22.34 -3.19 -15.31
N ILE A 54 -22.02 -4.11 -14.40
CA ILE A 54 -21.79 -5.53 -14.74
C ILE A 54 -22.99 -6.24 -15.40
N PRO A 55 -24.24 -6.09 -14.92
CA PRO A 55 -25.38 -6.75 -15.56
C PRO A 55 -25.52 -6.37 -17.04
N ASN A 56 -25.36 -5.09 -17.35
CA ASN A 56 -25.40 -4.59 -18.73
C ASN A 56 -24.24 -5.15 -19.55
N LEU A 57 -23.02 -5.19 -19.00
CA LEU A 57 -21.89 -5.82 -19.68
C LEU A 57 -22.17 -7.29 -20.00
N VAL A 58 -22.63 -8.06 -19.02
CA VAL A 58 -22.92 -9.49 -19.19
C VAL A 58 -23.98 -9.71 -20.26
N GLU A 59 -25.03 -8.89 -20.28
CA GLU A 59 -26.10 -8.99 -21.29
C GLU A 59 -25.60 -8.65 -22.70
N THR A 60 -24.79 -7.59 -22.84
CA THR A 60 -24.17 -7.23 -24.12
C THR A 60 -23.27 -8.36 -24.62
N VAL A 61 -22.40 -8.93 -23.78
CA VAL A 61 -21.51 -10.02 -24.21
C VAL A 61 -22.30 -11.29 -24.54
N LYS A 62 -23.34 -11.63 -23.79
CA LYS A 62 -24.23 -12.77 -24.07
C LYS A 62 -24.87 -12.72 -25.45
N GLY A 63 -25.20 -11.53 -25.95
CA GLY A 63 -25.77 -11.32 -27.28
C GLY A 63 -24.88 -11.81 -28.43
N TYR A 64 -23.56 -11.87 -28.21
CA TYR A 64 -22.57 -12.28 -29.22
C TYR A 64 -21.87 -13.60 -28.88
N ALA A 65 -21.73 -13.92 -27.60
CA ALA A 65 -20.92 -15.03 -27.09
C ALA A 65 -21.74 -15.98 -26.20
N ALA A 66 -22.92 -16.41 -26.66
CA ALA A 66 -23.85 -17.21 -25.86
C ALA A 66 -23.29 -18.56 -25.32
N HIS A 67 -22.21 -19.07 -25.92
CA HIS A 67 -21.57 -20.32 -25.49
C HIS A 67 -20.66 -20.16 -24.25
N GLU A 68 -20.37 -18.92 -23.84
CA GLU A 68 -19.44 -18.57 -22.75
C GLU A 68 -20.10 -18.61 -21.36
N ARG A 69 -20.94 -19.63 -21.12
CA ARG A 69 -21.77 -19.74 -19.91
C ARG A 69 -20.95 -19.72 -18.61
N ALA A 70 -19.85 -20.47 -18.58
CA ALA A 70 -18.97 -20.54 -17.43
C ALA A 70 -18.38 -19.16 -17.07
N THR A 71 -18.04 -18.36 -18.08
CA THR A 71 -17.52 -17.00 -17.91
C THR A 71 -18.58 -16.08 -17.32
N PHE A 72 -19.82 -16.12 -17.83
CA PHE A 72 -20.93 -15.31 -17.30
C PHE A 72 -21.30 -15.68 -15.87
N GLU A 73 -21.29 -16.98 -15.54
CA GLU A 73 -21.56 -17.47 -14.19
C GLU A 73 -20.48 -17.00 -13.22
N SER A 74 -19.20 -17.12 -13.60
CA SER A 74 -18.07 -16.64 -12.79
C SER A 74 -18.20 -15.14 -12.46
N VAL A 75 -18.55 -14.31 -13.45
CA VAL A 75 -18.71 -12.85 -13.26
C VAL A 75 -19.91 -12.55 -12.36
N THR A 76 -21.03 -13.24 -12.58
CA THR A 76 -22.26 -13.04 -11.80
C THR A 76 -22.07 -13.45 -10.35
N GLN A 77 -21.41 -14.58 -10.10
CA GLN A 77 -21.08 -15.06 -8.77
C GLN A 77 -20.08 -14.14 -8.06
N ALA A 78 -19.02 -13.71 -8.76
CA ALA A 78 -18.05 -12.77 -8.21
C ALA A 78 -18.72 -11.44 -7.82
N ARG A 79 -19.63 -10.93 -8.65
CA ARG A 79 -20.43 -9.73 -8.33
C ARG A 79 -21.31 -9.96 -7.10
N ALA A 80 -22.04 -11.07 -7.04
CA ALA A 80 -22.90 -11.37 -5.89
C ALA A 80 -22.10 -11.42 -4.58
N ASN A 81 -20.93 -12.08 -4.62
CA ASN A 81 -20.01 -12.13 -3.49
C ASN A 81 -19.52 -10.73 -3.09
N ALA A 82 -19.12 -9.89 -4.07
CA ALA A 82 -18.66 -8.52 -3.83
C ALA A 82 -19.74 -7.66 -3.14
N VAL A 83 -20.96 -7.67 -3.67
CA VAL A 83 -22.11 -6.93 -3.11
C VAL A 83 -22.44 -7.40 -1.70
N SER A 84 -22.36 -8.70 -1.43
CA SER A 84 -22.70 -9.26 -0.11
C SER A 84 -21.66 -9.02 0.99
N SER A 85 -20.43 -8.63 0.62
CA SER A 85 -19.29 -8.55 1.55
C SER A 85 -19.16 -7.20 2.27
N GLY A 86 -20.09 -6.25 2.07
CA GLY A 86 -19.98 -4.85 2.53
C GLY A 86 -19.92 -4.60 4.05
N GLY A 87 -20.02 -5.64 4.89
CA GLY A 87 -19.94 -5.52 6.35
C GLY A 87 -18.52 -5.51 6.93
N ASP A 88 -17.56 -6.14 6.25
CA ASP A 88 -16.17 -6.23 6.67
C ASP A 88 -15.27 -5.77 5.52
N ARG A 89 -14.56 -4.66 5.73
CA ARG A 89 -13.68 -4.07 4.70
C ARG A 89 -12.67 -5.07 4.16
N SER A 90 -12.14 -5.96 5.01
CA SER A 90 -11.14 -6.95 4.57
C SER A 90 -11.74 -8.01 3.65
N GLN A 91 -12.96 -8.46 3.93
CA GLN A 91 -13.70 -9.39 3.08
C GLN A 91 -14.15 -8.72 1.80
N GLN A 92 -14.62 -7.47 1.89
CA GLN A 92 -14.97 -6.67 0.72
C GLN A 92 -13.77 -6.57 -0.22
N VAL A 93 -12.58 -6.21 0.27
CA VAL A 93 -11.35 -6.16 -0.55
C VAL A 93 -11.10 -7.46 -1.31
N GLN A 94 -11.19 -8.61 -0.64
CA GLN A 94 -10.95 -9.92 -1.28
C GLN A 94 -11.97 -10.18 -2.39
N SER A 95 -13.25 -10.02 -2.09
CA SER A 95 -14.34 -10.23 -3.05
C SER A 95 -14.26 -9.27 -4.26
N GLU A 96 -13.86 -8.01 -4.05
CA GLU A 96 -13.67 -7.04 -5.12
C GLU A 96 -12.49 -7.39 -6.04
N ASN A 97 -11.42 -8.01 -5.53
CA ASN A 97 -10.32 -8.48 -6.39
C ASN A 97 -10.76 -9.69 -7.24
N MET A 98 -11.51 -10.63 -6.66
CA MET A 98 -12.09 -11.75 -7.41
C MET A 98 -13.00 -11.26 -8.55
N LEU A 99 -13.73 -10.16 -8.30
CA LEU A 99 -14.53 -9.51 -9.31
C LEU A 99 -13.68 -8.84 -10.40
N THR A 100 -12.61 -8.12 -10.05
CA THR A 100 -11.64 -7.58 -11.04
C THR A 100 -11.13 -8.70 -11.96
N ASP A 101 -10.72 -9.83 -11.40
CA ASP A 101 -10.21 -10.97 -12.17
C ASP A 101 -11.28 -11.58 -13.10
N ALA A 102 -12.53 -11.68 -12.63
CA ALA A 102 -13.63 -12.20 -13.43
C ALA A 102 -13.97 -11.28 -14.60
N ILE A 103 -13.97 -9.96 -14.39
CA ILE A 103 -14.16 -8.97 -15.46
C ILE A 103 -13.01 -9.03 -16.47
N GLY A 104 -11.77 -9.17 -16.00
CA GLY A 104 -10.61 -9.35 -16.88
C GLY A 104 -10.74 -10.55 -17.80
N ARG A 105 -11.19 -11.70 -17.27
CA ARG A 105 -11.48 -12.90 -18.08
C ARG A 105 -12.60 -12.66 -19.08
N LEU A 106 -13.66 -11.94 -18.70
CA LEU A 106 -14.76 -11.60 -19.61
C LEU A 106 -14.30 -10.71 -20.78
N PHE A 107 -13.40 -9.75 -20.52
CA PHE A 107 -12.79 -8.95 -21.60
C PHE A 107 -11.89 -9.79 -22.50
N ALA A 108 -11.09 -10.71 -21.95
CA ALA A 108 -10.28 -11.63 -22.76
C ALA A 108 -11.15 -12.54 -23.66
N VAL A 109 -12.32 -12.97 -23.18
CA VAL A 109 -13.30 -13.69 -24.00
C VAL A 109 -13.82 -12.79 -25.12
N ALA A 110 -14.16 -11.53 -24.82
CA ALA A 110 -14.65 -10.59 -25.82
C ALA A 110 -13.66 -10.32 -26.97
N GLU A 111 -12.35 -10.47 -26.72
CA GLU A 111 -11.32 -10.36 -27.76
C GLU A 111 -11.49 -11.40 -28.89
N GLN A 112 -12.11 -12.54 -28.59
CA GLN A 112 -12.35 -13.61 -29.57
C GLN A 112 -13.53 -13.33 -30.50
N TYR A 113 -14.31 -12.26 -30.24
CA TYR A 113 -15.53 -11.92 -30.97
C TYR A 113 -15.42 -10.53 -31.62
N PRO A 114 -14.93 -10.42 -32.88
CA PRO A 114 -14.73 -9.13 -33.55
C PRO A 114 -16.00 -8.27 -33.67
N GLN A 115 -17.17 -8.91 -33.82
CA GLN A 115 -18.45 -8.21 -33.90
C GLN A 115 -18.82 -7.53 -32.57
N LEU A 116 -18.49 -8.16 -31.44
CA LEU A 116 -18.67 -7.58 -30.10
C LEU A 116 -17.68 -6.43 -29.87
N GLN A 117 -16.43 -6.57 -30.31
CA GLN A 117 -15.46 -5.47 -30.24
C GLN A 117 -15.90 -4.24 -31.05
N ALA A 118 -16.61 -4.47 -32.16
CA ALA A 118 -17.17 -3.39 -32.99
C ALA A 118 -18.42 -2.74 -32.38
N ASP A 119 -19.09 -3.41 -31.44
CA ASP A 119 -20.31 -2.90 -30.80
C ASP A 119 -20.01 -1.64 -29.98
N ALA A 120 -20.81 -0.59 -30.20
CA ALA A 120 -20.60 0.70 -29.55
C ALA A 120 -20.95 0.66 -28.05
N ASN A 121 -21.97 -0.12 -27.66
CA ASN A 121 -22.38 -0.24 -26.26
C ASN A 121 -21.34 -1.02 -25.46
N PHE A 122 -20.77 -2.09 -26.04
CA PHE A 122 -19.68 -2.84 -25.42
C PHE A 122 -18.45 -1.96 -25.17
N ARG A 123 -18.00 -1.20 -26.18
CA ARG A 123 -16.85 -0.29 -26.03
C ARG A 123 -17.09 0.80 -24.99
N GLN A 124 -18.32 1.32 -24.90
CA GLN A 124 -18.69 2.28 -23.87
C GLN A 124 -18.61 1.66 -22.47
N LEU A 125 -19.21 0.48 -22.27
CA LEU A 125 -19.16 -0.24 -20.99
C LEU A 125 -17.73 -0.61 -20.59
N GLN A 126 -16.90 -1.05 -21.54
CA GLN A 126 -15.49 -1.33 -21.31
C GLN A 126 -14.74 -0.07 -20.86
N THR A 127 -15.00 1.07 -21.50
CA THR A 127 -14.40 2.37 -21.14
C THR A 127 -14.84 2.80 -19.74
N ASP A 128 -16.14 2.72 -19.43
CA ASP A 128 -16.69 3.09 -18.13
C ASP A 128 -16.14 2.19 -17.01
N LEU A 129 -16.08 0.88 -17.22
CA LEU A 129 -15.54 -0.07 -16.25
C LEU A 129 -14.04 0.11 -16.04
N THR A 130 -13.26 0.30 -17.11
CA THR A 130 -11.81 0.56 -17.01
C THR A 130 -11.56 1.86 -16.24
N GLY A 131 -12.29 2.93 -16.58
CA GLY A 131 -12.20 4.20 -15.86
C GLY A 131 -12.66 4.11 -14.39
N THR A 132 -13.59 3.20 -14.08
CA THR A 132 -13.99 2.91 -12.70
C THR A 132 -12.89 2.16 -11.96
N GLU A 133 -12.26 1.16 -12.60
CA GLU A 133 -11.14 0.41 -12.02
C GLU A 133 -9.93 1.31 -11.73
N ASP A 134 -9.62 2.25 -12.61
CA ASP A 134 -8.56 3.23 -12.39
C ASP A 134 -8.85 4.13 -11.18
N ARG A 135 -10.11 4.57 -11.00
CA ARG A 135 -10.53 5.35 -9.83
C ARG A 135 -10.47 4.53 -8.55
N ILE A 136 -10.90 3.27 -8.59
CA ILE A 136 -10.76 2.33 -7.47
C ILE A 136 -9.29 2.17 -7.12
N ALA A 137 -8.40 1.91 -8.08
CA ALA A 137 -6.98 1.74 -7.84
C ALA A 137 -6.33 2.99 -7.23
N ASN A 138 -6.68 4.18 -7.74
CA ASN A 138 -6.25 5.45 -7.16
C ASN A 138 -6.78 5.65 -5.73
N GLY A 139 -8.07 5.42 -5.52
CA GLY A 139 -8.73 5.54 -4.23
C GLY A 139 -8.13 4.58 -3.19
N ARG A 140 -7.81 3.34 -3.57
CA ARG A 140 -7.10 2.36 -2.72
C ARG A 140 -5.75 2.89 -2.26
N ARG A 141 -4.96 3.47 -3.17
CA ARG A 141 -3.65 4.07 -2.83
C ARG A 141 -3.82 5.22 -1.83
N TYR A 142 -4.79 6.09 -2.08
CA TYR A 142 -5.08 7.22 -1.19
C TYR A 142 -5.56 6.75 0.19
N TYR A 143 -6.56 5.85 0.24
CA TYR A 143 -7.03 5.23 1.49
C TYR A 143 -5.89 4.61 2.29
N ASN A 144 -5.02 3.82 1.64
CA ASN A 144 -3.87 3.21 2.30
C ASN A 144 -2.89 4.26 2.84
N ALA A 145 -2.68 5.37 2.14
CA ALA A 145 -1.86 6.48 2.64
C ALA A 145 -2.47 7.12 3.90
N VAL A 146 -3.78 7.37 3.91
CA VAL A 146 -4.49 7.95 5.07
C VAL A 146 -4.50 6.97 6.25
N VAL A 147 -4.75 5.68 6.01
CA VAL A 147 -4.66 4.62 7.04
C VAL A 147 -3.26 4.57 7.63
N ARG A 148 -2.21 4.70 6.81
CA ARG A 148 -0.83 4.77 7.28
C ARG A 148 -0.60 5.98 8.18
N GLU A 149 -1.03 7.18 7.79
CA GLU A 149 -0.90 8.38 8.63
C GLU A 149 -1.60 8.18 9.99
N TYR A 150 -2.82 7.66 9.95
CA TYR A 150 -3.62 7.40 11.14
C TYR A 150 -2.98 6.37 12.08
N ASN A 151 -2.62 5.19 11.57
CA ASN A 151 -1.99 4.12 12.34
C ASN A 151 -0.62 4.55 12.89
N THR A 152 0.20 5.24 12.08
CA THR A 152 1.50 5.76 12.52
C THR A 152 1.33 6.72 13.69
N LYS A 153 0.36 7.64 13.62
CA LYS A 153 0.09 8.57 14.73
C LYS A 153 -0.42 7.84 15.96
N LEU A 154 -1.22 6.79 15.78
CA LEU A 154 -1.77 5.97 16.87
C LEU A 154 -0.67 5.23 17.64
N GLU A 155 0.43 4.92 16.99
CA GLU A 155 1.54 4.13 17.55
C GLU A 155 2.72 4.99 18.04
N THR A 156 2.83 6.22 17.54
CA THR A 156 3.97 7.08 17.83
C THR A 156 3.80 7.82 19.16
N PHE A 157 4.82 7.73 20.03
CA PHE A 157 4.89 8.55 21.25
C PHE A 157 5.13 10.03 20.90
N PRO A 158 4.47 11.00 21.58
CA PRO A 158 3.58 10.82 22.73
C PRO A 158 2.10 10.55 22.41
N ALA A 159 1.70 10.63 21.14
CA ALA A 159 0.29 10.52 20.73
C ALA A 159 -0.34 9.15 21.05
N SER A 160 0.46 8.08 21.10
CA SER A 160 0.00 6.73 21.45
C SER A 160 -0.62 6.62 22.84
N ILE A 161 -0.23 7.48 23.79
CA ILE A 161 -0.86 7.56 25.11
C ILE A 161 -2.34 7.94 24.95
N VAL A 162 -2.61 9.02 24.23
CA VAL A 162 -3.98 9.49 23.97
C VAL A 162 -4.77 8.42 23.23
N GLY A 163 -4.17 7.79 22.22
CA GLY A 163 -4.77 6.70 21.46
C GLY A 163 -5.23 5.54 22.33
N SER A 164 -4.35 5.06 23.22
CA SER A 164 -4.64 3.96 24.14
C SER A 164 -5.73 4.28 25.16
N MET A 165 -5.77 5.52 25.67
CA MET A 165 -6.75 5.96 26.69
C MET A 165 -8.15 6.23 26.12
N THR A 166 -8.26 6.64 24.86
CA THR A 166 -9.52 7.18 24.28
C THR A 166 -10.24 6.24 23.32
N GLY A 167 -9.76 5.01 23.17
CA GLY A 167 -10.47 3.98 22.41
C GLY A 167 -10.23 4.00 20.90
N PHE A 168 -9.31 4.82 20.39
CA PHE A 168 -8.88 4.72 19.00
C PHE A 168 -8.26 3.34 18.72
N ARG A 169 -8.54 2.80 17.54
CA ARG A 169 -8.09 1.47 17.09
C ARG A 169 -7.44 1.61 15.72
N ARG A 170 -6.51 0.71 15.41
CA ARG A 170 -5.91 0.62 14.08
C ARG A 170 -6.98 0.45 13.02
N SER A 171 -6.79 1.10 11.89
CA SER A 171 -7.58 0.88 10.67
C SER A 171 -6.89 -0.13 9.77
N THR A 172 -7.68 -0.96 9.10
CA THR A 172 -7.18 -2.00 8.17
C THR A 172 -6.88 -1.39 6.80
N TYR A 173 -5.75 -1.78 6.21
CA TYR A 173 -5.39 -1.40 4.84
C TYR A 173 -6.28 -2.10 3.80
N PHE A 174 -6.43 -1.47 2.64
CA PHE A 174 -7.01 -2.06 1.44
C PHE A 174 -5.94 -2.89 0.73
N GLU A 175 -5.65 -4.07 1.28
CA GLU A 175 -4.74 -5.06 0.71
C GLU A 175 -5.45 -6.40 0.58
N ALA A 176 -5.26 -7.07 -0.55
CA ALA A 176 -5.58 -8.49 -0.63
C ALA A 176 -4.63 -9.20 0.34
N GLN A 177 -5.14 -9.84 1.39
CA GLN A 177 -4.34 -10.78 2.15
C GLN A 177 -3.81 -11.82 1.14
N GLY A 178 -2.52 -11.74 0.81
CA GLY A 178 -1.91 -12.46 -0.32
C GLY A 178 -0.78 -11.71 -1.02
N ALA A 179 -0.66 -10.38 -0.85
CA ALA A 179 0.54 -9.64 -1.29
C ALA A 179 1.70 -9.68 -0.26
N ALA A 180 1.59 -10.53 0.76
CA ALA A 180 2.78 -11.15 1.30
C ALA A 180 3.36 -11.98 0.14
N ARG A 181 4.32 -11.39 -0.58
CA ARG A 181 5.16 -12.10 -1.53
C ARG A 181 5.74 -13.29 -0.77
N GLU A 182 5.09 -14.45 -0.81
CA GLU A 182 5.79 -15.70 -0.63
C GLU A 182 6.88 -15.63 -1.70
N ALA A 183 8.11 -15.39 -1.25
CA ALA A 183 9.26 -15.38 -2.11
C ALA A 183 9.19 -16.68 -2.90
N VAL A 184 9.02 -16.59 -4.23
CA VAL A 184 9.06 -17.75 -5.10
C VAL A 184 10.37 -18.46 -4.81
N GLN A 185 10.31 -19.57 -4.08
CA GLN A 185 11.47 -20.40 -3.87
C GLN A 185 11.69 -21.11 -5.19
N VAL A 186 12.59 -20.56 -5.99
CA VAL A 186 13.06 -21.21 -7.21
C VAL A 186 14.00 -22.32 -6.77
N ASP A 187 13.45 -23.52 -6.59
CA ASP A 187 14.22 -24.74 -6.47
C ASP A 187 14.65 -25.19 -7.87
N PHE A 188 15.91 -24.89 -8.21
CA PHE A 188 16.55 -25.50 -9.38
C PHE A 188 16.95 -26.93 -9.02
N GLY A 189 15.95 -27.82 -8.94
CA GLY A 189 16.19 -29.24 -8.79
C GLY A 189 17.01 -29.76 -9.98
N GLN A 190 18.32 -29.88 -9.82
CA GLN A 190 19.16 -30.60 -10.77
C GLN A 190 20.34 -31.30 -10.10
N GLY A 191 20.21 -32.63 -10.01
CA GLY A 191 21.19 -33.58 -10.55
C GLY A 191 22.56 -33.67 -9.88
N GLY A 192 22.83 -34.84 -9.28
CA GLY A 192 24.16 -35.20 -8.79
C GLY A 192 25.26 -35.05 -9.85
N GLY A 193 26.37 -34.43 -9.43
CA GLY A 193 27.60 -34.31 -10.20
C GLY A 193 28.71 -33.73 -9.33
N THR A 194 29.67 -34.59 -8.96
CA THR A 194 31.03 -34.33 -8.45
C THR A 194 31.43 -32.87 -8.16
N ARG A 195 31.65 -32.56 -6.87
CA ARG A 195 32.39 -31.38 -6.41
C ARG A 195 33.87 -31.49 -6.83
N PRO A 196 34.48 -30.49 -7.49
CA PRO A 196 35.92 -30.39 -7.57
C PRO A 196 36.52 -30.12 -6.18
N ALA A 197 37.65 -30.76 -5.88
CA ALA A 197 38.36 -30.64 -4.61
C ALA A 197 38.75 -29.17 -4.30
N ALA A 198 38.58 -28.78 -3.04
CA ALA A 198 39.08 -27.51 -2.52
C ALA A 198 40.62 -27.46 -2.56
N PRO A 199 41.24 -26.31 -2.84
CA PRO A 199 42.69 -26.17 -2.70
C PRO A 199 43.09 -26.29 -1.23
N GLN A 200 44.10 -27.11 -0.97
CA GLN A 200 44.72 -27.28 0.35
C GLN A 200 45.39 -25.95 0.77
N GLN A 201 45.14 -25.53 2.01
CA GLN A 201 45.76 -24.34 2.59
C GLN A 201 47.25 -24.62 2.84
N GLU A 202 48.12 -23.95 2.09
CA GLU A 202 49.56 -23.94 2.34
C GLU A 202 49.86 -23.24 3.67
N GLN A 203 50.47 -23.98 4.57
CA GLN A 203 50.82 -23.57 5.93
C GLN A 203 52.06 -22.66 5.90
N PHE A 204 51.87 -21.34 5.92
CA PHE A 204 52.95 -20.37 6.11
C PHE A 204 53.35 -20.30 7.60
N GLY A 205 54.63 -20.59 7.89
CA GLY A 205 55.22 -20.48 9.22
C GLY A 205 55.39 -19.03 9.71
N PRO A 206 55.72 -18.83 11.00
CA PRO A 206 55.71 -17.50 11.62
C PRO A 206 56.88 -16.60 11.15
N PRO A 207 56.66 -15.29 10.96
CA PRO A 207 57.72 -14.38 10.55
C PRO A 207 58.61 -13.99 11.74
N GLN A 208 59.93 -14.12 11.56
CA GLN A 208 60.95 -13.51 12.40
C GLN A 208 61.04 -12.01 12.11
N GLY A 209 61.28 -11.21 13.15
CA GLY A 209 61.25 -9.75 13.11
C GLY A 209 62.40 -9.08 12.35
N GLY A 210 62.17 -7.82 11.96
CA GLY A 210 63.17 -6.92 11.39
C GLY A 210 62.64 -5.51 11.08
N THR A 211 62.96 -4.57 11.97
CA THR A 211 63.24 -3.12 11.81
C THR A 211 62.42 -2.17 10.91
N GLN A 212 62.11 -1.03 11.54
CA GLN A 212 61.60 0.26 11.03
C GLN A 212 62.40 0.86 9.85
N GLN A 213 61.70 1.58 8.95
CA GLN A 213 61.89 3.01 8.60
C GLN A 213 61.29 3.33 7.21
N GLY A 214 60.56 4.45 7.09
CA GLY A 214 60.29 5.09 5.77
C GLY A 214 58.91 5.73 5.60
N GLN A 215 58.80 7.02 5.92
CA GLN A 215 57.72 7.92 5.49
C GLN A 215 57.74 8.16 3.98
N GLN A 216 56.55 8.24 3.35
CA GLN A 216 56.17 8.97 2.11
C GLN A 216 54.71 8.54 1.81
N GLY A 217 53.65 9.34 1.93
CA GLY A 217 53.39 10.63 1.28
C GLY A 217 52.15 10.44 0.37
N TYR A 218 50.95 10.74 0.85
CA TYR A 218 49.72 10.74 0.03
C TYR A 218 49.45 12.15 -0.51
N PRO A 219 49.29 12.36 -1.83
CA PRO A 219 48.84 13.65 -2.34
C PRO A 219 47.31 13.80 -2.21
N GLN A 220 46.90 14.92 -1.60
CA GLN A 220 45.54 15.48 -1.75
C GLN A 220 45.36 16.06 -3.16
N GLN A 221 44.32 15.63 -3.85
CA GLN A 221 43.64 16.38 -4.92
C GLN A 221 42.16 16.31 -4.55
N GLY A 222 41.33 17.34 -4.53
CA GLY A 222 41.45 18.75 -4.86
C GLY A 222 39.99 19.21 -4.97
N GLN A 223 39.48 19.92 -3.97
CA GLN A 223 38.14 20.51 -4.02
C GLN A 223 38.15 21.72 -4.95
N GLN A 224 37.36 21.64 -6.02
CA GLN A 224 36.88 22.78 -6.81
C GLN A 224 35.35 22.55 -6.88
N GLY A 225 34.46 23.41 -6.41
CA GLY A 225 34.49 24.86 -6.49
C GLY A 225 33.42 25.28 -7.51
N TYR A 226 32.15 25.24 -7.13
CA TYR A 226 31.05 25.87 -7.89
C TYR A 226 30.25 26.76 -6.94
N GLY A 227 30.57 28.06 -6.95
CA GLY A 227 29.59 29.12 -6.71
C GLY A 227 28.81 29.37 -8.02
N GLN A 228 27.80 30.22 -8.13
CA GLN A 228 27.31 31.34 -7.35
C GLN A 228 25.80 31.49 -7.66
N GLU A 229 25.02 31.91 -6.67
CA GLU A 229 23.68 32.48 -6.85
C GLU A 229 23.75 33.84 -7.58
N PRO A 230 22.73 34.19 -8.40
CA PRO A 230 22.45 35.59 -8.73
C PRO A 230 21.22 36.13 -7.97
N PRO A 231 21.18 37.46 -7.72
CA PRO A 231 20.29 38.08 -6.75
C PRO A 231 18.88 38.39 -7.29
N HIS A 232 17.97 38.47 -6.34
CA HIS A 232 16.60 38.98 -6.47
C HIS A 232 16.56 40.45 -6.93
N GLN A 233 15.64 40.73 -7.85
CA GLN A 233 14.89 41.99 -7.94
C GLN A 233 13.41 41.65 -8.11
#